data_AF-A0A0M4GF89-F1
#
_entry.id   AF-A0A0M4GF89-F1
#
_cell.length_a   1.000
_cell.length_b   1.000
_cell.length_c   1.000
_cell.angle_alpha   90.00
_cell.angle_beta   90.00
_cell.angle_gamma   90.00
#
_symmetry.space_group_name_H-M   'P 1'
#
loop_
_entity.id
_entity.type
_entity.pdbx_description
1 polymer ?
#
loop_
_entity_poly.entity_id
_entity_poly.type
_entity_poly.pdbx_seq_one_letter_code
_entity_poly.pdbx_strand_id
1 'polypeptide(L)'
;MPKDIIIDKKEVEVVFLGNNGTLSFRDYSHPGERNTYGILYINNDFSELTIIVHELVESGRDNASYKWDPEDGLLISGPATNRKEAINISNKLNGDLVKPLE
;
A
#
# COMPACT_ATOMS: atom_id res chain seq x y z
N MET A 1 28.90 -1.75 -24.97
CA MET A 1 28.04 -1.82 -23.77
C MET A 1 28.93 -1.59 -22.55
N PRO A 2 28.62 -0.62 -21.67
CA PRO A 2 29.35 -0.47 -20.42
C PRO A 2 29.19 -1.76 -19.61
N LYS A 3 30.27 -2.26 -19.01
CA LYS A 3 30.27 -3.54 -18.28
C LYS A 3 29.75 -3.42 -16.85
N ASP A 4 29.52 -2.20 -16.37
CA ASP A 4 29.28 -1.89 -14.95
C ASP A 4 27.93 -1.20 -14.69
N ILE A 5 26.90 -1.50 -15.50
CA ILE A 5 25.54 -1.03 -15.20
C ILE A 5 24.92 -1.98 -14.17
N ILE A 6 24.83 -1.51 -12.92
CA ILE A 6 23.98 -2.15 -11.91
C ILE A 6 22.54 -1.71 -12.21
N ILE A 7 21.77 -2.62 -12.80
CA ILE A 7 20.32 -2.43 -12.96
C ILE A 7 19.69 -2.87 -11.64
N ASP A 8 18.99 -1.94 -10.97
CA ASP A 8 18.18 -2.31 -9.81
C ASP A 8 17.13 -3.32 -10.28
N LYS A 9 17.15 -4.51 -9.67
CA LYS A 9 16.19 -5.57 -9.99
C LYS A 9 14.89 -5.40 -9.24
N LYS A 10 14.77 -4.36 -8.40
CA LYS A 10 13.62 -4.10 -7.56
C LYS A 10 13.04 -2.72 -7.90
N GLU A 11 11.74 -2.66 -8.09
CA GLU A 11 11.03 -1.42 -8.41
C GLU A 11 9.80 -1.31 -7.50
N VAL A 12 9.55 -0.10 -6.99
CA VAL A 12 8.27 0.27 -6.40
C VAL A 12 7.55 1.16 -7.39
N GLU A 13 6.34 0.76 -7.78
CA GLU A 13 5.48 1.51 -8.70
C GLU A 13 4.22 1.94 -7.95
N VAL A 14 3.89 3.22 -8.07
CA VAL A 14 2.63 3.79 -7.59
C VAL A 14 1.82 4.24 -8.81
N VAL A 15 0.67 3.60 -9.03
CA VAL A 15 -0.24 3.94 -10.14
C VAL A 15 -1.50 4.57 -9.58
N PHE A 16 -1.70 5.87 -9.82
CA PHE A 16 -2.87 6.61 -9.36
C PHE A 16 -4.07 6.42 -10.29
N LEU A 17 -5.22 6.06 -9.72
CA LEU A 17 -6.52 6.00 -10.37
C LEU A 17 -7.51 6.84 -9.54
N GLY A 18 -7.67 8.10 -9.92
CA GLY A 18 -8.45 9.06 -9.13
C GLY A 18 -7.71 9.46 -7.85
N ASN A 19 -8.37 9.33 -6.70
CA ASN A 19 -7.85 9.79 -5.40
C ASN A 19 -7.05 8.71 -4.64
N ASN A 20 -6.85 7.53 -5.25
CA ASN A 20 -6.03 6.46 -4.68
C ASN A 20 -4.98 5.99 -5.69
N GLY A 21 -3.95 5.33 -5.18
CA GLY A 21 -2.91 4.71 -5.98
C GLY A 21 -2.59 3.31 -5.50
N THR A 22 -2.48 2.37 -6.45
CA THR A 22 -2.00 1.02 -6.13
C THR A 22 -0.49 1.09 -5.89
N LEU A 23 -0.04 0.61 -4.74
CA LEU A 23 1.38 0.37 -4.46
C LEU A 23 1.72 -1.06 -4.86
N SER A 24 2.64 -1.19 -5.81
CA SER A 24 3.14 -2.50 -6.24
C SER A 24 4.65 -2.54 -6.17
N PHE A 25 5.16 -3.73 -5.92
CA PHE A 25 6.58 -4.03 -5.90
C PHE A 25 6.86 -5.07 -6.98
N ARG A 26 7.87 -4.80 -7.82
CA ARG A 26 8.35 -5.75 -8.82
C ARG A 26 9.76 -6.17 -8.48
N ASP A 27 9.97 -7.49 -8.40
CA ASP A 27 11.31 -8.09 -8.41
C ASP A 27 11.53 -8.73 -9.78
N TYR A 28 12.34 -8.11 -10.62
CA TYR A 28 12.69 -8.62 -11.95
C TYR A 28 13.49 -9.93 -11.90
N SER A 29 13.96 -10.35 -10.73
CA SER A 29 14.53 -11.70 -10.52
C SER A 29 13.44 -12.78 -10.51
N HIS A 30 12.18 -12.40 -10.24
CA HIS A 30 11.00 -13.27 -10.14
C HIS A 30 9.82 -12.65 -10.94
N PRO A 31 9.91 -12.56 -12.28
CA PRO A 31 8.98 -11.76 -13.10
C PRO A 31 7.52 -12.23 -13.10
N GLY A 32 7.24 -13.42 -12.58
CA GLY A 32 5.87 -13.94 -12.40
C GLY A 32 5.19 -13.48 -11.12
N GLU A 33 5.95 -12.96 -10.15
CA GLU A 33 5.40 -12.53 -8.86
C GLU A 33 4.89 -11.09 -8.96
N ARG A 34 3.57 -10.93 -9.12
CA ARG A 34 2.92 -9.63 -8.92
C ARG A 34 2.68 -9.42 -7.43
N ASN A 35 3.47 -8.56 -6.81
CA ASN A 35 3.34 -8.24 -5.40
C ASN A 35 2.66 -6.87 -5.24
N THR A 36 1.35 -6.87 -5.02
CA THR A 36 0.62 -5.67 -4.61
C THR A 36 0.85 -5.46 -3.12
N TYR A 37 1.52 -4.38 -2.75
CA TYR A 37 1.79 -4.05 -1.36
C TYR A 37 0.57 -3.44 -0.68
N GLY A 38 -0.22 -2.65 -1.40
CA GLY A 38 -1.33 -1.94 -0.79
C GLY A 38 -1.97 -0.86 -1.66
N ILE A 39 -2.80 -0.05 -1.03
CA ILE A 39 -3.47 1.10 -1.65
C ILE A 39 -3.12 2.35 -0.85
N LEU A 40 -2.53 3.34 -1.53
CA LEU A 40 -2.30 4.68 -1.00
C LEU A 40 -3.50 5.56 -1.30
N TYR A 41 -3.98 6.27 -0.30
CA TYR A 41 -4.91 7.37 -0.43
C TYR A 41 -4.22 8.62 0.04
N ILE A 42 -4.37 9.71 -0.70
CA ILE A 42 -3.71 10.97 -0.40
C ILE A 42 -4.62 12.13 -0.80
N ASN A 43 -4.62 13.20 -0.01
CA ASN A 43 -5.39 14.40 -0.35
C ASN A 43 -4.64 15.28 -1.37
N ASN A 44 -5.37 16.22 -1.97
CA ASN A 44 -4.86 17.04 -3.08
C ASN A 44 -3.70 17.97 -2.72
N ASP A 45 -3.56 18.33 -1.44
CA ASP A 45 -2.47 19.18 -0.94
C ASP A 45 -1.33 18.37 -0.32
N PHE A 46 -1.42 17.04 -0.37
CA PHE A 46 -0.45 16.08 0.18
C PHE A 46 -0.17 16.23 1.68
N SER A 47 -1.05 16.91 2.42
CA SER A 47 -0.92 17.10 3.86
C SER A 47 -1.27 15.85 4.67
N GLU A 48 -2.06 14.94 4.10
CA GLU A 48 -2.48 13.69 4.76
C GLU A 48 -2.42 12.52 3.79
N LEU A 49 -1.98 11.38 4.29
CA LEU A 49 -2.01 10.11 3.56
C LEU A 49 -2.43 8.96 4.46
N THR A 50 -2.97 7.91 3.85
CA THR A 50 -3.09 6.58 4.45
C THR A 50 -2.68 5.52 3.44
N ILE A 51 -2.00 4.48 3.90
CA ILE A 51 -1.70 3.28 3.12
C ILE A 51 -2.44 2.12 3.79
N ILE A 52 -3.36 1.52 3.05
CA ILE A 52 -3.84 0.17 3.34
C ILE A 52 -2.72 -0.80 2.99
N VAL A 53 -2.24 -1.58 3.96
CA VAL A 53 -1.20 -2.59 3.73
C VAL A 53 -1.89 -3.92 3.50
N HIS A 54 -1.71 -4.48 2.31
CA HIS A 54 -2.21 -5.82 2.04
C HIS A 54 -1.28 -6.88 2.64
N GLU A 55 -1.88 -7.86 3.28
CA GLU A 55 -1.17 -8.97 3.90
C GLU A 55 -1.32 -10.22 3.03
N LEU A 56 -0.21 -10.97 2.92
CA LEU A 56 -0.19 -12.22 2.18
C LEU A 56 -1.05 -13.26 2.91
N VAL A 57 -2.05 -13.79 2.23
CA VAL A 57 -2.99 -14.79 2.76
C VAL A 57 -2.59 -16.19 2.34
N GLU A 58 -2.26 -16.34 1.05
CA GLU A 58 -1.84 -17.59 0.47
C GLU A 58 -0.63 -17.34 -0.41
N SER A 59 0.42 -18.14 -0.21
CA SER A 59 1.63 -18.09 -1.03
C SER A 59 1.58 -19.17 -2.11
N GLY A 60 1.70 -18.80 -3.37
CA GLY A 60 2.01 -19.73 -4.45
C GLY A 60 2.52 -19.01 -5.69
N ARG A 61 3.30 -19.72 -6.52
CA ARG A 61 4.04 -19.12 -7.65
C ARG A 61 3.14 -18.37 -8.64
N ASP A 62 1.90 -18.81 -8.78
CA ASP A 62 0.92 -18.24 -9.74
C ASP A 62 -0.38 -17.75 -9.08
N ASN A 63 -0.53 -17.89 -7.76
CA ASN A 63 -1.79 -17.65 -7.04
C ASN A 63 -1.61 -16.92 -5.70
N ALA A 64 -0.56 -16.13 -5.54
CA ALA A 64 -0.39 -15.30 -4.35
C ALA A 64 -1.62 -14.40 -4.16
N SER A 65 -2.29 -14.53 -3.01
CA SER A 65 -3.46 -13.73 -2.67
C SER A 65 -3.15 -12.81 -1.50
N TYR A 66 -3.62 -11.58 -1.63
CA TYR A 66 -3.37 -10.48 -0.73
C TYR A 66 -4.72 -9.93 -0.25
N LYS A 67 -4.89 -9.73 1.05
CA LYS A 67 -6.13 -9.16 1.61
C LYS A 67 -5.83 -8.05 2.59
N TRP A 68 -6.85 -7.28 2.89
CA TRP A 68 -6.89 -6.38 4.03
C TRP A 68 -8.28 -6.44 4.66
N ASP A 69 -8.34 -6.38 5.98
CA ASP A 69 -9.58 -6.45 6.76
C ASP A 69 -9.83 -5.11 7.49
N PRO A 70 -11.07 -4.58 7.47
CA PRO A 70 -11.40 -3.32 8.14
C PRO A 70 -11.36 -3.37 9.68
N GLU A 71 -11.40 -4.54 10.31
CA GLU A 71 -11.40 -4.68 11.77
C GLU A 71 -9.98 -4.65 12.36
N ASP A 72 -9.03 -5.36 11.74
CA ASP A 72 -7.69 -5.57 12.28
C ASP A 72 -6.54 -5.36 11.27
N GLY A 73 -6.85 -5.03 10.02
CA GLY A 73 -5.87 -4.87 8.96
C GLY A 73 -4.89 -3.72 9.19
N LEU A 74 -3.69 -3.88 8.64
CA LEU A 74 -2.60 -2.93 8.81
C LEU A 74 -2.82 -1.63 8.01
N LEU A 75 -2.51 -0.50 8.66
CA LEU A 75 -2.65 0.85 8.12
C LEU A 75 -1.43 1.69 8.48
N ILE A 76 -0.99 2.53 7.55
CA ILE A 76 0.04 3.55 7.79
C ILE A 76 -0.57 4.89 7.43
N SER A 77 -0.93 5.69 8.43
CA SER A 77 -1.50 7.03 8.23
C SER A 77 -0.58 8.11 8.78
N GLY A 78 -0.58 9.26 8.14
CA GLY A 78 0.16 10.41 8.63
C GLY A 78 -0.39 11.74 8.11
N PRO A 79 -0.07 12.84 8.80
CA PRO A 79 0.66 12.91 10.08
C PRO A 79 -0.25 12.54 11.26
N ALA A 80 0.22 11.66 12.15
CA ALA A 80 -0.53 11.27 13.34
C ALA A 80 0.42 11.07 14.53
N THR A 81 0.00 11.52 15.71
CA THR A 81 0.75 11.34 16.98
C THR A 81 0.23 10.17 17.80
N ASN A 82 -0.94 9.64 17.44
CA ASN A 82 -1.58 8.53 18.13
C ASN A 82 -2.47 7.72 17.18
N ARG A 83 -2.92 6.56 17.66
CA ARG A 83 -3.74 5.62 16.88
C ARG A 83 -5.08 6.22 16.43
N LYS A 84 -5.71 7.03 17.28
CA LYS A 84 -7.02 7.64 16.99
C LYS A 84 -6.91 8.63 15.83
N GLU A 85 -5.88 9.48 15.83
CA GLU A 85 -5.57 10.36 14.71
C GLU A 85 -5.30 9.60 13.42
N ALA A 86 -4.50 8.52 13.48
CA ALA A 86 -4.20 7.70 12.31
C ALA A 86 -5.45 7.06 11.68
N ILE A 87 -6.38 6.56 12.52
CA ILE A 87 -7.66 5.99 12.07
C ILE A 87 -8.56 7.08 11.47
N ASN A 88 -8.65 8.26 12.11
CA ASN A 88 -9.44 9.38 11.58
C ASN A 88 -8.94 9.85 10.21
N ILE A 89 -7.62 9.97 10.02
CA ILE A 89 -7.03 10.29 8.71
C ILE A 89 -7.37 9.21 7.68
N SER A 90 -7.22 7.93 8.06
CA SER A 90 -7.54 6.83 7.16
C SER A 90 -9.00 6.87 6.72
N ASN A 91 -9.93 7.03 7.66
CA ASN A 91 -11.36 7.09 7.41
C ASN A 91 -11.76 8.30 6.55
N LYS A 92 -11.18 9.47 6.83
CA LYS A 92 -11.36 10.68 6.00
C LYS A 92 -10.97 10.44 4.54
N LEU A 93 -9.87 9.73 4.29
CA LEU A 93 -9.32 9.52 2.94
C LEU A 93 -9.93 8.32 2.21
N ASN A 94 -10.36 7.30 2.94
CA ASN A 94 -10.80 6.01 2.40
C ASN A 94 -12.32 5.77 2.54
N GLY A 95 -13.09 6.72 3.09
CA GLY A 95 -14.55 6.63 3.20
C GLY A 95 -15.04 5.74 4.35
N ASP A 96 -14.46 5.94 5.54
CA ASP A 96 -14.91 5.34 6.81
C ASP A 96 -14.87 3.80 6.88
N LEU A 97 -13.95 3.15 6.16
CA LEU A 97 -13.84 1.69 6.16
C LEU A 97 -13.33 1.09 7.48
N VAL A 98 -12.62 1.85 8.33
CA VAL A 98 -12.02 1.33 9.57
C VAL A 98 -12.92 1.65 10.75
N LYS A 99 -13.15 0.68 11.63
CA LYS A 99 -13.94 0.91 12.85
C LYS A 99 -13.26 1.99 13.72
N PRO A 100 -13.97 3.08 14.09
CA PRO A 100 -13.44 4.07 15.02
C PRO A 100 -13.13 3.47 16.39
N LEU A 101 -12.12 4.01 17.07
CA LEU A 101 -11.87 3.69 18.48
C LEU A 101 -12.93 4.40 19.34
N GLU A 102 -13.54 3.66 20.27
CA GLU A 102 -14.45 4.19 21.31
C GLU A 102 -13.76 5.25 22.18
#